data_AF-A0A7H4N2Z2-F1
#
_entry.id   AF-A0A7H4N2Z2-F1
#
_cell.length_a   1.000
_cell.length_b   1.000
_cell.length_c   1.000
_cell.angle_alpha   90.00
_cell.angle_beta   90.00
_cell.angle_gamma   90.00
#
_symmetry.space_group_name_H-M   'P 1'
#
loop_
_entity.id
_entity.type
_entity.pdbx_description
1 polymer ?
#
loop_
_entity_poly.entity_id
_entity_poly.type
_entity_poly.pdbx_seq_one_letter_code
_entity_poly.pdbx_strand_id
1 'polypeptide(L)' 'MLIFTVGIEVSKHAYEAGGSGLFSLLNLLSGVLWLAMTIYFLKDKRVGSSLEPQ' A
#
# COMPACT_ATOMS: atom_id res chain seq x y z
N MET A 1 5.92 6.68 11.83
CA MET A 1 6.97 5.64 11.79
C MET A 1 6.44 4.23 12.05
N LEU A 2 5.43 4.06 12.91
CA LEU A 2 4.86 2.74 13.26
C LEU A 2 4.55 1.85 12.06
N ILE A 3 3.85 2.36 11.04
CA ILE A 3 3.54 1.60 9.81
C ILE A 3 4.80 1.08 9.10
N PHE A 4 5.83 1.91 9.00
CA PHE A 4 7.10 1.50 8.39
C PHE A 4 7.85 0.51 9.29
N THR A 5 7.89 0.73 10.60
CA THR A 5 8.52 -0.19 11.56
C THR A 5 7.88 -1.57 11.53
N VAL A 6 6.54 -1.64 11.59
CA VAL A 6 5.79 -2.89 11.51
C VAL A 6 5.98 -3.55 10.15
N GLY A 7 5.91 -2.78 9.07
CA GLY A 7 6.11 -3.30 7.71
C GLY A 7 7.49 -3.93 7.51
N ILE A 8 8.55 -3.31 8.04
CA ILE A 8 9.91 -3.85 7.99
C ILE A 8 10.02 -5.14 8.81
N GLU A 9 9.48 -5.17 10.02
CA GLU A 9 9.56 -6.36 10.89
C GLU A 9 8.80 -7.55 10.29
N VAL A 10 7.62 -7.31 9.71
CA VAL A 10 6.84 -8.34 9.00
C VAL A 10 7.58 -8.83 7.76
N SER A 11 8.19 -7.92 7.00
CA SER A 11 8.96 -8.28 5.80
C SER A 11 10.19 -9.12 6.14
N LYS A 12 10.84 -8.82 7.27
CA LYS A 12 11.95 -9.62 7.80
C LYS A 12 11.50 -11.03 8.14
N HIS A 13 10.43 -11.19 8.92
CA HIS A 13 9.91 -12.51 9.30
C HIS A 13 9.50 -13.34 8.07
N ALA A 14 8.92 -12.70 7.05
CA ALA A 14 8.58 -13.36 5.81
C ALA A 14 9.83 -13.81 5.01
N TYR A 15 10.90 -13.01 5.01
CA TYR A 15 12.16 -13.41 4.41
C TYR A 15 12.80 -14.59 5.16
N GLU A 16 12.78 -14.57 6.49
CA GLU A 16 13.31 -15.68 7.31
C GLU A 16 12.51 -16.98 7.11
N ALA A 17 11.18 -16.88 6.90
CA ALA A 17 10.32 -18.03 6.71
C ALA A 17 10.32 -18.61 5.28
N GLY A 18 10.41 -17.77 4.25
CA GLY A 18 10.22 -18.18 2.85
C GLY A 18 11.24 -17.60 1.88
N GLY A 19 12.34 -17.04 2.38
CA GLY A 19 13.43 -16.48 1.59
C GLY A 19 12.99 -15.31 0.70
N SER A 20 13.70 -15.15 -0.41
CA SER A 20 13.43 -14.08 -1.39
C SER A 20 12.05 -14.18 -2.03
N GLY A 21 11.49 -15.40 -2.18
CA GLY A 21 10.18 -15.62 -2.78
C GLY A 21 9.05 -15.01 -1.98
N LEU A 22 8.98 -15.32 -0.68
CA LEU A 22 7.91 -14.81 0.19
C LEU A 22 8.06 -13.30 0.45
N PHE A 23 9.29 -12.81 0.57
CA PHE A 23 9.58 -11.38 0.64
C PHE A 23 9.11 -10.63 -0.62
N SER A 24 9.41 -11.17 -1.81
CA SER A 24 8.99 -10.55 -3.07
C SER A 24 7.48 -10.57 -3.25
N LEU A 25 6.80 -11.64 -2.80
CA LEU A 25 5.34 -11.71 -2.81
C LEU A 25 4.72 -10.64 -1.91
N LEU A 26 5.23 -10.47 -0.69
CA LEU A 26 4.78 -9.41 0.22
C LEU A 26 4.97 -8.02 -0.37
N ASN A 27 6.12 -7.79 -1.02
CA ASN A 27 6.40 -6.52 -1.67
C ASN A 27 5.44 -6.27 -2.84
N LEU A 28 5.16 -7.31 -3.65
CA LEU A 28 4.18 -7.23 -4.74
C LEU A 28 2.77 -6.92 -4.21
N LEU A 29 2.32 -7.62 -3.17
CA LEU A 29 1.01 -7.37 -2.53
C LEU A 29 0.91 -5.95 -1.99
N SER A 30 1.98 -5.45 -1.38
CA SER A 30 2.05 -4.07 -0.88
C SER A 30 1.90 -3.05 -2.02
N GLY A 31 2.58 -3.27 -3.15
CA GLY A 31 2.45 -2.44 -4.34
C GLY A 31 1.05 -2.48 -4.95
N VAL A 32 0.43 -3.66 -5.04
CA VAL A 32 -0.95 -3.83 -5.53
C VAL A 32 -1.95 -3.10 -4.63
N LEU A 33 -1.79 -3.21 -3.31
CA LEU A 33 -2.67 -2.54 -2.35
C LEU A 33 -2.55 -1.02 -2.45
N TRP A 34 -1.32 -0.50 -2.57
CA TRP A 34 -1.09 0.92 -2.84
C TRP A 34 -1.75 1.40 -4.14
N LEU A 35 -1.60 0.64 -5.23
CA LEU A 35 -2.20 0.97 -6.52
C LEU A 35 -3.73 0.98 -6.43
N ALA A 36 -4.32 -0.04 -5.81
CA ALA A 36 -5.76 -0.16 -5.65
C ALA A 36 -6.34 1.04 -4.85
N MET A 37 -5.69 1.42 -3.75
CA MET A 37 -6.07 2.62 -3.00
C MET A 37 -5.94 3.89 -3.85
N THR A 38 -4.85 4.04 -4.59
CA THR A 38 -4.63 5.21 -5.47
C THR A 38 -5.74 5.33 -6.52
N ILE A 39 -6.09 4.23 -7.18
CA ILE A 39 -7.19 4.19 -8.16
C ILE A 39 -8.52 4.52 -7.49
N TYR A 40 -8.78 3.98 -6.29
CA TYR A 40 -10.00 4.26 -5.53
C TYR A 40 -10.11 5.75 -5.17
N PHE A 41 -9.03 6.35 -4.67
CA PHE A 41 -8.97 7.79 -4.38
C PHE A 41 -9.18 8.63 -5.63
N LEU A 42 -8.55 8.29 -6.76
CA LEU A 42 -8.73 9.00 -8.03
C LEU A 42 -10.16 8.91 -8.59
N LYS A 43 -10.88 7.82 -8.30
CA LYS A 43 -12.30 7.67 -8.65
C LYS A 43 -13.20 8.54 -7.78
N ASP A 44 -12.81 8.83 -6.55
CA ASP A 44 -13.58 9.70 -5.66
C ASP A 44 -13.30 11.18 -5.95
N LYS A 45 -14.14 11.78 -6.81
CA LYS A 45 -14.07 13.21 -7.16
C LYS A 45 -14.76 14.13 -6.14
N ARG A 46 -15.26 13.62 -5.01
CA ARG A 46 -15.94 14.46 -4.01
C ARG A 46 -14.97 15.45 -3.35
N VAL A 47 -13.70 15.07 -3.27
CA VAL A 47 -12.61 15.90 -2.73
C VAL A 47 -12.21 16.94 -3.79
N GLY A 48 -13.04 17.95 -3.98
CA GLY A 48 -12.83 19.04 -4.96
C GLY A 48 -14.11 19.66 -5.49
N SER A 49 -15.21 18.90 -5.48
CA SER A 49 -16.52 19.38 -5.95
C SER A 49 -17.07 20.56 -5.14
N SER A 50 -16.69 20.71 -3.86
CA SER A 50 -17.08 21.87 -3.04
C SER A 50 -16.34 23.18 -3.38
N LEU A 51 -15.36 23.15 -4.29
CA LEU A 51 -14.57 24.32 -4.69
C LEU A 51 -14.96 24.85 -6.08
N GLU A 52 -15.86 24.17 -6.82
CA GLU A 52 -16.39 24.68 -8.09
C GLU A 52 -17.47 25.74 -7.82
N PRO A 53 -17.28 27.01 -8.24
CA PRO A 53 -18.34 28.01 -8.22
C PRO A 53 -19.40 27.65 -9.26
N GLN A 54 -20.67 27.77 -8.87
CA GLN A 54 -21.86 27.55 -9.70
C GLN A 54 -21.92 28.51 -10.89
#